data_AF-A0A5D2XB44-F1
#
_entry.id   AF-A0A5D2XB44-F1
#
_cell.length_a   1.000
_cell.length_b   1.000
_cell.length_c   1.000
_cell.angle_alpha   90.00
_cell.angle_beta   90.00
_cell.angle_gamma   90.00
#
_symmetry.space_group_name_H-M   'P 1'
#
loop_
_entity.id
_entity.type
_entity.pdbx_description
1 polymer ?
#
loop_
_entity_poly.entity_id
_entity_poly.type
_entity_poly.pdbx_seq_one_letter_code
_entity_poly.pdbx_strand_id
1 'polypeptide(L)'
;MIKRLQLFVAAFAILAFSPLLASASDPSPLQDFCVAINDTKIGDPCGLEGTLYVSFVTSNTDNCLITKVLNHGDVFVFPVDLIHFKFNIGNTKAVAFAGLSSQNPGVIMIANAVFGSNPPINPDVLTKAFQLDKNIVTYLQSKFWWDNN
;
A
#
# COMPACT_ATOMS: atom_id res chain seq x y z
N MET A 1 32.82 15.48 48.09
CA MET A 1 31.42 15.74 47.67
C MET A 1 31.33 16.23 46.22
N ILE A 2 32.14 17.22 45.81
CA ILE A 2 32.13 17.83 44.46
C ILE A 2 32.44 16.85 43.31
N LYS A 3 33.39 15.91 43.47
CA LYS A 3 33.72 14.92 42.43
C LYS A 3 32.59 13.93 42.14
N ARG A 4 31.77 13.61 43.14
CA ARG A 4 30.59 12.74 42.96
C ARG A 4 29.48 13.50 42.24
N LEU A 5 29.28 14.78 42.56
CA LEU A 5 28.30 15.63 41.90
C LEU A 5 28.63 15.85 40.41
N GLN A 6 29.90 16.06 40.05
CA GLN A 6 30.31 16.15 38.65
C GLN A 6 30.13 14.84 37.89
N LEU A 7 30.35 13.70 38.54
CA LEU A 7 30.10 12.38 37.97
C LEU A 7 28.61 12.17 37.67
N PHE A 8 27.72 12.63 38.56
CA PHE A 8 26.27 12.57 38.36
C PHE A 8 25.81 13.52 37.24
N VAL A 9 26.30 14.76 37.22
CA VAL A 9 25.93 15.74 36.17
C VAL A 9 26.40 15.28 34.79
N ALA A 10 27.61 14.69 34.69
CA ALA A 10 28.10 14.10 33.44
C ALA A 10 27.25 12.92 32.97
N ALA A 11 26.81 12.05 33.88
CA ALA A 11 25.96 10.89 33.55
C ALA A 11 24.59 11.31 32.98
N PHE A 12 23.97 12.36 33.52
CA PHE A 12 22.68 12.88 33.01
C PHE A 12 22.83 13.63 31.68
N ALA A 13 23.97 14.32 31.45
CA ALA A 13 24.22 14.98 30.17
C ALA A 13 24.41 13.97 29.00
N ILE A 14 24.97 12.78 29.28
CA ILE A 14 25.17 11.72 28.29
C ILE A 14 23.82 11.05 27.91
N LEU A 15 22.89 10.92 28.85
CA LEU A 15 21.53 10.39 28.59
C LEU A 15 20.66 11.35 27.76
N ALA A 16 20.93 12.66 27.80
CA ALA A 16 20.17 13.68 27.05
C ALA A 16 20.63 13.84 25.58
N PHE A 17 21.78 13.29 25.21
CA PHE A 17 22.35 13.40 23.85
C PHE A 17 22.33 12.09 23.05
N SER A 18 21.64 11.08 23.58
CA SER A 18 21.31 9.89 22.80
C SER A 18 20.16 10.28 21.88
N PRO A 19 20.34 10.42 20.55
CA PRO A 19 19.16 10.40 19.69
C PRO A 19 18.46 9.09 20.00
N LEU A 20 17.21 9.20 20.45
CA LEU A 20 16.34 8.05 20.59
C LEU A 20 16.11 7.53 19.17
N LEU A 21 17.06 6.76 18.65
CA LEU A 21 16.89 6.01 17.42
C LEU A 21 15.98 4.84 17.80
N ALA A 22 14.68 5.13 17.90
CA ALA A 22 13.66 4.12 17.83
C ALA A 22 13.68 3.58 16.40
N SER A 23 14.57 2.63 16.13
CA SER A 23 14.55 1.86 14.90
C SER A 23 13.63 0.66 15.12
N ALA A 24 12.36 0.78 14.73
CA ALA A 24 11.48 -0.38 14.63
C ALA A 24 11.69 -1.03 13.26
N SER A 25 12.74 -1.85 13.12
CA SER A 25 12.90 -2.69 11.94
C SER A 25 11.87 -3.82 12.02
N ASP A 26 10.79 -3.73 11.26
CA ASP A 26 9.77 -4.78 11.16
C ASP A 26 10.00 -5.66 9.91
N PRO A 27 10.51 -6.90 10.07
CA PRO A 27 10.66 -7.84 8.98
C PRO A 27 9.37 -8.66 8.80
N SER A 28 8.45 -8.16 7.96
CA SER A 28 7.23 -8.83 7.46
C SER A 28 6.03 -8.83 8.43
N PRO A 29 4.76 -9.01 8.02
CA PRO A 29 4.15 -8.91 6.69
C PRO A 29 3.08 -7.77 6.68
N LEU A 30 2.95 -7.02 5.57
CA LEU A 30 2.06 -5.86 5.36
C LEU A 30 0.57 -6.07 5.66
N GLN A 31 0.05 -5.53 6.75
CA GLN A 31 -1.38 -5.24 6.85
C GLN A 31 -1.58 -3.77 6.52
N ASP A 32 -2.38 -3.48 5.48
CA ASP A 32 -2.81 -2.12 5.19
C ASP A 32 -4.28 -1.95 5.54
N PHE A 33 -4.58 -0.86 6.25
CA PHE A 33 -5.97 -0.45 6.44
C PHE A 33 -6.21 0.84 5.69
N CYS A 34 -7.40 1.00 5.13
CA CYS A 34 -7.84 2.25 4.56
C CYS A 34 -9.00 2.83 5.36
N VAL A 35 -8.97 4.15 5.56
CA VAL A 35 -10.05 4.91 6.17
C VAL A 35 -10.56 5.90 5.14
N ALA A 36 -11.85 5.83 4.83
CA ALA A 36 -12.49 6.82 3.98
C ALA A 36 -12.68 8.13 4.78
N ILE A 37 -12.21 9.25 4.25
CA ILE A 37 -12.23 10.54 4.96
C ILE A 37 -13.19 11.55 4.34
N ASN A 38 -13.66 12.48 5.19
CA ASN A 38 -14.33 13.70 4.77
C ASN A 38 -13.24 14.75 4.66
N ASP A 39 -12.88 15.14 3.45
CA ASP A 39 -12.03 16.31 3.28
C ASP A 39 -12.82 17.55 3.71
N THR A 40 -12.54 18.05 4.91
CA THR A 40 -12.97 19.39 5.35
C THR A 40 -11.80 20.24 5.85
N LYS A 41 -10.55 19.76 5.76
CA LYS A 41 -9.38 20.46 6.32
C LYS A 41 -8.12 20.52 5.44
N ILE A 42 -8.28 20.39 4.13
CA ILE A 42 -7.37 21.01 3.15
C ILE A 42 -8.25 22.06 2.45
N GLY A 43 -7.89 23.34 2.58
CA GLY A 43 -8.82 24.47 2.45
C GLY A 43 -9.42 24.74 1.06
N ASP A 44 -10.33 23.88 0.62
CA ASP A 44 -11.31 24.13 -0.45
C ASP A 44 -12.75 23.86 0.07
N PRO A 45 -13.78 24.62 -0.37
CA PRO A 45 -15.08 24.72 0.29
C PRO A 45 -16.07 23.57 -0.04
N CYS A 46 -15.60 22.44 -0.57
CA CYS A 46 -16.47 21.33 -0.96
C CYS A 46 -16.00 20.05 -0.27
N GLY A 47 -16.80 19.56 0.69
CA GLY A 47 -16.62 18.23 1.26
C GLY A 47 -16.63 17.19 0.15
N LEU A 48 -15.54 16.42 0.02
CA LEU A 48 -15.49 15.32 -0.94
C LEU A 48 -16.22 14.11 -0.35
N GLU A 49 -17.49 13.92 -0.72
CA GLU A 49 -18.18 12.65 -0.52
C GLU A 49 -17.61 11.65 -1.53
N GLY A 50 -16.68 10.79 -1.12
CA GLY A 50 -16.15 9.72 -1.97
C GLY A 50 -16.75 8.36 -1.64
N THR A 51 -17.05 7.55 -2.65
CA THR A 51 -17.52 6.16 -2.47
C THR A 51 -16.50 5.20 -3.07
N LEU A 52 -15.79 4.47 -2.22
CA LEU A 52 -14.75 3.52 -2.64
C LEU A 52 -15.24 2.09 -2.56
N TYR A 53 -15.31 1.41 -3.70
CA TYR A 53 -15.47 -0.03 -3.77
C TYR A 53 -14.11 -0.68 -3.52
N VAL A 54 -13.95 -1.33 -2.36
CA VAL A 54 -12.70 -1.98 -1.96
C VAL A 54 -12.90 -3.49 -1.84
N SER A 55 -11.84 -4.24 -2.06
CA SER A 55 -11.91 -5.69 -1.95
C SER A 55 -10.54 -6.34 -1.87
N PHE A 56 -10.50 -7.55 -1.32
CA PHE A 56 -9.40 -8.49 -1.51
C PHE A 56 -9.91 -9.90 -1.85
N VAL A 57 -9.02 -10.71 -2.42
CA VAL A 57 -9.28 -12.11 -2.77
C VAL A 57 -8.48 -13.01 -1.85
N THR A 58 -9.13 -13.99 -1.20
CA THR A 58 -8.43 -14.98 -0.38
C THR A 58 -7.66 -15.97 -1.25
N SER A 59 -6.49 -16.44 -0.83
CA SER A 59 -5.70 -17.43 -1.59
C SER A 59 -6.07 -18.87 -1.22
N ASN A 60 -6.42 -19.74 -2.18
CA ASN A 60 -6.60 -21.22 -2.06
C ASN A 60 -7.53 -21.72 -0.91
N THR A 61 -8.50 -22.62 -1.07
CA THR A 61 -9.15 -23.28 -2.23
C THR A 61 -10.30 -22.45 -2.82
N ASP A 62 -10.77 -21.43 -2.11
CA ASP A 62 -12.07 -20.82 -2.39
C ASP A 62 -11.96 -19.57 -3.26
N ASN A 63 -10.77 -18.97 -3.37
CA ASN A 63 -10.51 -17.73 -4.12
C ASN A 63 -11.61 -16.68 -3.93
N CYS A 64 -12.05 -16.54 -2.67
CA CYS A 64 -13.25 -15.80 -2.31
C CYS A 64 -12.99 -14.30 -2.35
N LEU A 65 -13.87 -13.57 -3.05
CA LEU A 65 -13.85 -12.13 -3.11
C LEU A 65 -14.55 -11.54 -1.87
N ILE A 66 -13.79 -10.86 -1.02
CA ILE A 66 -14.33 -10.13 0.13
C ILE A 66 -14.34 -8.65 -0.25
N THR A 67 -15.52 -8.03 -0.24
CA THR A 67 -15.69 -6.66 -0.71
C THR A 67 -16.54 -5.81 0.23
N LYS A 68 -16.29 -4.50 0.22
CA LYS A 68 -17.12 -3.50 0.88
C LYS A 68 -17.12 -2.21 0.06
N VAL A 69 -18.27 -1.53 0.04
CA VAL A 69 -18.34 -0.12 -0.34
C VAL A 69 -18.05 0.71 0.90
N LEU A 70 -16.94 1.43 0.90
CA LEU A 70 -16.58 2.34 1.99
C LEU A 70 -17.27 3.67 1.81
N ASN A 71 -17.99 4.05 2.86
CA ASN A 71 -18.50 5.39 3.07
C ASN A 71 -17.59 6.13 4.05
N HIS A 72 -17.82 7.42 4.21
CA HIS A 72 -17.08 8.23 5.16
C HIS A 72 -16.99 7.59 6.56
N GLY A 73 -15.78 7.53 7.12
CA GLY A 73 -15.50 6.98 8.45
C GLY A 73 -15.42 5.46 8.50
N ASP A 74 -15.77 4.75 7.42
CA ASP A 74 -15.53 3.31 7.33
C ASP A 74 -14.03 3.02 7.31
N VAL A 75 -13.66 1.97 8.02
CA VAL A 75 -12.32 1.38 8.00
C VAL A 75 -12.41 0.00 7.36
N PHE A 76 -11.43 -0.32 6.52
CA PHE A 76 -11.29 -1.64 5.91
C PHE A 76 -9.84 -2.10 6.00
N VAL A 77 -9.63 -3.34 6.41
CA VAL A 77 -8.31 -3.94 6.57
C VAL A 77 -8.08 -4.93 5.45
N PHE A 78 -6.98 -4.75 4.73
CA PHE A 78 -6.46 -5.70 3.75
C PHE A 78 -5.44 -6.59 4.45
N PRO A 79 -5.64 -7.91 4.43
CA PRO A 79 -4.64 -8.85 4.92
C PRO A 79 -3.41 -8.87 4.03
N VAL A 80 -2.31 -9.30 4.61
CA VAL A 80 -1.02 -9.42 3.92
C VAL A 80 -1.07 -10.35 2.73
N ASP A 81 -0.35 -9.98 1.66
CA ASP A 81 -0.03 -10.81 0.51
C ASP A 81 -1.27 -11.30 -0.26
N LEU A 82 -2.41 -10.65 -0.02
CA LEU A 82 -3.64 -10.87 -0.77
C LEU A 82 -3.81 -9.82 -1.85
N ILE A 83 -4.27 -10.29 -3.00
CA ILE A 83 -4.66 -9.42 -4.11
C ILE A 83 -5.82 -8.56 -3.64
N HIS A 84 -5.65 -7.24 -3.69
CA HIS A 84 -6.69 -6.30 -3.31
C HIS A 84 -6.78 -5.14 -4.31
N PHE A 85 -7.94 -4.48 -4.35
CA PHE A 85 -8.17 -3.32 -5.20
C PHE A 85 -9.04 -2.28 -4.50
N LYS A 86 -8.94 -1.05 -5.02
CA LYS A 86 -9.72 0.11 -4.60
C LYS A 86 -10.23 0.78 -5.88
N PHE A 87 -11.54 0.95 -6.03
CA PHE A 87 -12.17 1.52 -7.21
C PHE A 87 -13.20 2.58 -6.82
N ASN A 88 -13.07 3.79 -7.36
CA ASN A 88 -14.04 4.85 -7.09
C ASN A 88 -15.28 4.64 -7.96
N ILE A 89 -16.41 4.33 -7.33
CA ILE A 89 -17.71 4.13 -8.01
C ILE A 89 -18.62 5.36 -7.87
N GLY A 90 -18.20 6.37 -7.10
CA GLY A 90 -18.93 7.62 -6.95
C GLY A 90 -18.70 8.58 -8.11
N ASN A 91 -19.55 9.60 -8.20
CA ASN A 91 -19.46 10.65 -9.23
C ASN A 91 -18.49 11.78 -8.86
N THR A 92 -17.80 11.64 -7.73
CA THR A 92 -17.04 12.65 -7.01
C THR A 92 -15.65 12.11 -6.69
N LYS A 93 -14.68 12.99 -6.45
CA LYS A 93 -13.33 12.55 -6.05
C LYS A 93 -13.40 11.88 -4.67
N ALA A 94 -12.75 10.73 -4.52
CA ALA A 94 -12.65 10.02 -3.26
C ALA A 94 -11.23 10.08 -2.72
N VAL A 95 -11.10 10.31 -1.42
CA VAL A 95 -9.83 10.31 -0.71
C VAL A 95 -9.88 9.30 0.42
N ALA A 96 -8.82 8.51 0.57
CA ALA A 96 -8.65 7.59 1.68
C ALA A 96 -7.21 7.65 2.18
N PHE A 97 -7.04 7.55 3.49
CA PHE A 97 -5.72 7.34 4.08
C PHE A 97 -5.46 5.85 4.20
N ALA A 98 -4.24 5.43 3.84
CA ALA A 98 -3.76 4.08 4.07
C ALA A 98 -2.68 4.10 5.16
N GLY A 99 -2.82 3.24 6.17
CA GLY A 99 -1.78 2.97 7.15
C GLY A 99 -1.16 1.61 6.88
N LEU A 100 0.18 1.54 6.88
CA LEU A 100 0.94 0.32 6.61
C LEU A 100 1.74 -0.04 7.87
N SER A 101 1.77 -1.32 8.24
CA SER A 101 2.51 -1.81 9.40
C SER A 101 4.03 -1.90 9.19
N SER A 102 4.57 -1.48 8.04
CA SER A 102 5.99 -1.50 7.73
C SER A 102 6.52 -0.12 7.33
N GLN A 103 7.73 0.20 7.79
CA GLN A 103 8.48 1.41 7.41
C GLN A 103 9.02 1.38 5.98
N ASN A 104 9.14 0.19 5.37
CA ASN A 104 9.53 0.02 3.97
C ASN A 104 8.51 -0.85 3.25
N PRO A 105 7.28 -0.34 3.09
CA PRO A 105 6.22 -1.11 2.47
C PRO A 105 6.51 -1.28 0.97
N GLY A 106 6.63 -2.53 0.53
CA GLY A 106 6.67 -2.87 -0.89
C GLY A 106 5.27 -2.80 -1.50
N VAL A 107 5.19 -2.40 -2.77
CA VAL A 107 3.94 -2.44 -3.54
C VAL A 107 4.18 -3.22 -4.83
N ILE A 108 3.39 -4.27 -5.05
CA ILE A 108 3.42 -5.06 -6.27
C ILE A 108 2.13 -4.80 -7.03
N MET A 109 2.22 -3.98 -8.09
CA MET A 109 1.11 -3.82 -9.02
C MET A 109 1.06 -5.04 -9.95
N ILE A 110 0.01 -5.87 -9.82
CA ILE A 110 -0.11 -7.15 -10.53
C ILE A 110 0.05 -6.98 -12.04
N ALA A 111 -0.63 -5.98 -12.63
CA ALA A 111 -0.56 -5.74 -14.06
C ALA A 111 0.87 -5.40 -14.53
N ASN A 112 1.58 -4.54 -13.80
CA ASN A 112 2.98 -4.20 -14.11
C ASN A 112 3.92 -5.38 -13.87
N ALA A 113 3.73 -6.16 -12.81
CA ALA A 113 4.56 -7.32 -12.52
C ALA A 113 4.41 -8.43 -13.57
N VAL A 114 3.19 -8.65 -14.07
CA VAL A 114 2.88 -9.72 -15.02
C VAL A 114 3.13 -9.30 -16.47
N PHE A 115 2.67 -8.10 -16.87
CA PHE A 115 2.70 -7.66 -18.27
C PHE A 115 3.71 -6.54 -18.55
N GLY A 116 4.16 -5.80 -17.53
CA GLY A 116 5.10 -4.68 -17.67
C GLY A 116 6.50 -4.93 -17.10
N SER A 117 6.88 -6.20 -16.87
CA SER A 117 8.19 -6.52 -16.31
C SER A 117 9.34 -6.15 -17.25
N ASN A 118 10.51 -5.84 -16.69
CA ASN A 118 11.73 -5.60 -17.45
C ASN A 118 12.87 -6.48 -16.90
N PRO A 119 13.34 -7.51 -17.63
CA PRO A 119 12.90 -7.91 -18.98
C PRO A 119 11.46 -8.45 -19.00
N PRO A 120 10.74 -8.39 -20.14
CA PRO A 120 9.39 -8.94 -20.27
C PRO A 120 9.35 -10.45 -20.05
N ILE A 121 8.32 -10.95 -19.36
CA ILE A 121 8.05 -12.39 -19.26
C ILE A 121 7.83 -12.97 -20.67
N ASN A 122 8.38 -14.15 -20.93
CA ASN A 122 8.19 -14.83 -22.22
C ASN A 122 6.68 -14.95 -22.54
N PRO A 123 6.21 -14.43 -23.69
CA PRO A 123 4.80 -14.46 -24.06
C PRO A 123 4.20 -15.87 -24.08
N ASP A 124 4.99 -16.90 -24.39
CA ASP A 124 4.51 -18.29 -24.44
C ASP A 124 4.16 -18.81 -23.03
N VAL A 125 4.86 -18.35 -21.99
CA VAL A 125 4.54 -18.66 -20.59
C VAL A 125 3.20 -18.04 -20.21
N LEU A 126 3.00 -16.76 -20.52
CA LEU A 126 1.74 -16.05 -20.20
C LEU A 126 0.56 -16.59 -21.02
N THR A 127 0.79 -16.95 -22.29
CA THR A 127 -0.19 -17.60 -23.17
C THR A 127 -0.71 -18.88 -22.51
N LYS A 128 0.20 -19.71 -21.97
CA LYS A 128 -0.18 -20.95 -21.28
C LYS A 128 -0.82 -20.71 -19.91
N ALA A 129 -0.28 -19.78 -19.11
CA ALA A 129 -0.77 -19.50 -17.77
C ALA A 129 -2.17 -18.89 -17.77
N PHE A 130 -2.42 -17.93 -18.66
CA PHE A 130 -3.71 -17.22 -18.74
C PHE A 130 -4.67 -17.82 -19.78
N GLN A 131 -4.25 -18.84 -20.52
CA GLN A 131 -5.03 -19.46 -21.61
C GLN A 131 -5.50 -18.45 -22.66
N LEU A 132 -4.63 -17.50 -22.99
CA LEU A 132 -4.90 -16.42 -23.95
C LEU A 132 -4.13 -16.65 -25.26
N ASP A 133 -4.59 -16.03 -26.34
CA ASP A 133 -3.83 -15.97 -27.58
C ASP A 133 -2.55 -15.14 -27.40
N LYS A 134 -1.47 -15.57 -28.06
CA LYS A 134 -0.18 -14.87 -28.01
C LYS A 134 -0.29 -13.39 -28.43
N ASN A 135 -1.13 -13.08 -29.41
CA ASN A 135 -1.37 -11.71 -29.85
C ASN A 135 -1.99 -10.84 -28.76
N ILE A 136 -2.89 -11.39 -27.94
CA ILE A 136 -3.50 -10.69 -26.79
C ILE A 136 -2.43 -10.45 -25.72
N VAL A 137 -1.60 -11.45 -25.43
CA VAL A 137 -0.49 -11.32 -24.47
C VAL A 137 0.47 -10.22 -24.91
N THR A 138 0.91 -10.23 -26.16
CA THR A 138 1.80 -9.19 -26.70
C THR A 138 1.13 -7.81 -26.68
N TYR A 139 -0.16 -7.73 -26.98
CA TYR A 139 -0.92 -6.49 -26.84
C TYR A 139 -0.93 -5.99 -25.40
N LEU A 140 -1.24 -6.85 -24.41
CA LEU A 140 -1.23 -6.49 -23.00
C LEU A 140 0.17 -6.02 -22.58
N GLN A 141 1.23 -6.72 -22.97
CA GLN A 141 2.61 -6.31 -22.68
C GLN A 141 2.98 -4.96 -23.31
N SER A 142 2.41 -4.62 -24.46
CA SER A 142 2.63 -3.32 -25.11
C SER A 142 1.93 -2.14 -24.42
N LYS A 143 0.93 -2.41 -23.57
CA LYS A 143 0.20 -1.36 -22.83
C LYS A 143 0.94 -0.86 -21.60
N PHE A 144 1.87 -1.65 -21.06
CA PHE A 144 2.63 -1.32 -19.87
C PHE A 144 4.04 -0.89 -20.25
N TRP A 145 4.16 0.33 -20.76
CA TRP A 145 5.41 1.06 -20.75
C TRP A 145 5.32 2.12 -19.65
N TRP A 146 6.28 2.10 -18.74
CA TRP A 146 6.53 3.22 -17.84
C TRP A 146 6.66 4.46 -18.72
N ASP A 147 5.79 5.45 -18.51
CA ASP A 147 5.83 6.69 -19.26
C ASP A 147 7.27 7.26 -19.21
N ASN A 148 7.90 7.36 -20.37
CA ASN A 148 9.03 8.25 -20.57
C ASN A 148 8.48 9.69 -20.54
N ASN A 149 8.33 10.24 -19.33
CA ASN A 149 8.27 11.69 -19.14
C ASN A 149 8.99 12.09 -17.86
#